data_AF-A0A3A2Z8Q3-F1
#
_entry.id   AF-A0A3A2Z8Q3-F1
#
_cell.length_a   1.000
_cell.length_b   1.000
_cell.length_c   1.000
_cell.angle_alpha   90.00
_cell.angle_beta   90.00
_cell.angle_gamma   90.00
#
_symmetry.space_group_name_H-M   'P 1'
#
loop_
_entity.id
_entity.type
_entity.pdbx_description
1 polymer ?
#
loop_
_entity_poly.entity_id
_entity_poly.type
_entity_poly.pdbx_seq_one_letter_code
_entity_poly.pdbx_strand_id
1 'polypeptide(L)' 'MKVFFQYINDTANLLGSGSGTATPLSLEELEFPEKIFNAVVSTLEERNGMLPIRTRIFREWKVGILNRFERGRNEK' A
#
# COMPACT_ATOMS: atom_id res chain seq x y z
N MET A 1 -2.37 12.31 0.12
CA MET A 1 -1.90 11.32 -0.89
C MET A 1 -2.93 10.22 -0.98
N LYS A 2 -3.23 9.72 -2.20
CA LYS A 2 -4.09 8.56 -2.41
C LYS A 2 -3.22 7.31 -2.55
N VAL A 3 -3.56 6.26 -1.83
CA VAL A 3 -2.84 4.99 -1.83
C VAL A 3 -3.80 3.89 -2.25
N PHE A 4 -3.35 3.02 -3.16
CA PHE A 4 -4.05 1.79 -3.51
C PHE A 4 -3.29 0.64 -2.87
N PHE A 5 -4.00 -0.23 -2.15
CA PHE A 5 -3.36 -1.31 -1.42
C PHE A 5 -4.18 -2.61 -1.49
N GLN A 6 -3.48 -3.74 -1.32
CA GLN A 6 -4.02 -5.09 -1.36
C GLN A 6 -3.28 -5.99 -0.37
N TYR A 7 -3.93 -7.05 0.08
CA TYR A 7 -3.29 -8.13 0.81
C TYR A 7 -2.97 -9.24 -0.17
N ILE A 8 -1.71 -9.66 -0.18
CA ILE A 8 -1.20 -10.68 -1.07
C ILE A 8 -0.48 -11.69 -0.20
N ASN A 9 -1.03 -12.89 -0.13
CA ASN A 9 -0.46 -13.98 0.66
C ASN A 9 0.72 -14.66 -0.04
N ASP A 10 0.74 -14.61 -1.36
CA ASP A 10 1.75 -15.25 -2.20
C ASP A 10 2.35 -14.22 -3.15
N THR A 11 3.36 -13.52 -2.63
CA THR A 11 4.11 -12.51 -3.39
C THR A 11 4.93 -13.15 -4.52
N ALA A 12 5.41 -14.39 -4.34
CA ALA A 12 6.21 -15.08 -5.36
C ALA A 12 5.43 -15.33 -6.65
N ASN A 13 4.17 -15.76 -6.54
CA ASN A 13 3.31 -15.97 -7.71
C ASN A 13 2.80 -14.66 -8.32
N LEU A 14 2.59 -13.61 -7.52
CA LEU A 14 2.25 -12.28 -8.06
C LEU A 14 3.41 -11.73 -8.92
N LEU A 15 4.63 -11.99 -8.51
CA LEU A 15 5.84 -11.45 -9.13
C LEU A 15 6.46 -12.39 -10.18
N GLY A 16 5.83 -13.54 -10.47
CA GLY A 16 6.42 -14.66 -11.20
C GLY A 16 6.06 -14.82 -12.69
N SER A 17 7.10 -14.78 -13.53
CA SER A 17 7.33 -15.64 -14.70
C SER A 17 6.29 -15.72 -15.83
N GLY A 18 6.22 -14.67 -16.67
CA GLY A 18 6.02 -14.89 -18.10
C GLY A 18 7.31 -15.45 -18.73
N SER A 19 7.21 -16.43 -19.62
CA SER A 19 8.31 -17.14 -20.32
C SER A 19 9.19 -16.26 -21.24
N GLY A 20 9.54 -15.06 -20.83
CA GLY A 20 10.46 -14.17 -21.53
C GLY A 20 10.93 -13.10 -20.56
N THR A 21 12.13 -13.30 -19.99
CA THR A 21 12.90 -12.30 -19.24
C THR A 21 12.04 -11.37 -18.37
N ALA A 22 11.72 -11.83 -17.16
CA ALA A 22 11.23 -10.92 -16.12
C ALA A 22 12.20 -9.75 -16.04
N THR A 23 11.77 -8.57 -16.47
CA THR A 23 12.54 -7.34 -16.28
C THR A 23 12.23 -6.89 -14.86
N PRO A 24 13.18 -6.98 -13.92
CA PRO A 24 13.00 -6.50 -12.56
C PRO A 24 13.28 -5.00 -12.56
N LEU A 25 12.57 -4.24 -13.39
CA LEU A 25 12.73 -2.79 -13.41
C LEU A 25 11.83 -2.21 -12.31
N SER A 26 12.46 -1.96 -11.17
CA SER A 26 12.02 -1.05 -10.10
C SER A 26 10.97 -1.56 -9.10
N LEU A 27 10.99 -2.85 -8.74
CA LEU A 27 10.34 -3.30 -7.51
C LEU A 27 11.40 -3.60 -6.45
N GLU A 28 11.65 -2.63 -5.56
CA GLU A 28 12.42 -2.88 -4.35
C GLU A 28 11.47 -3.48 -3.30
N GLU A 29 11.68 -4.75 -2.97
CA GLU A 29 11.04 -5.35 -1.80
C GLU A 29 11.59 -4.66 -0.55
N LEU A 30 10.69 -4.03 0.21
CA LEU A 30 11.05 -3.36 1.46
C LEU A 30 10.56 -4.21 2.63
N GLU A 31 11.52 -4.79 3.35
CA GLU A 31 11.22 -5.44 4.62
C GLU A 31 10.89 -4.40 5.68
N PHE A 32 9.73 -4.55 6.31
CA PHE A 32 9.34 -3.72 7.44
C PHE A 32 9.46 -4.54 8.73
N PRO A 33 9.98 -3.95 9.82
CA PRO A 33 9.76 -4.49 11.15
C PRO A 33 8.27 -4.71 11.40
N GLU A 34 7.89 -5.85 11.96
CA GLU A 34 6.50 -6.29 12.14
C GLU A 34 5.60 -5.18 12.72
N LYS A 35 6.10 -4.46 13.73
CA LYS A 35 5.38 -3.35 14.37
C LYS A 35 5.04 -2.22 13.39
N ILE A 36 5.97 -1.87 12.50
CA ILE A 36 5.77 -0.82 11.50
C ILE A 36 4.79 -1.31 10.43
N PHE A 37 4.95 -2.53 9.96
CA PHE A 37 4.03 -3.15 9.01
C PHE A 37 2.59 -3.12 9.53
N ASN A 38 2.37 -3.62 10.76
CA ASN A 38 1.05 -3.64 11.39
C ASN A 38 0.46 -2.23 11.56
N ALA A 39 1.28 -1.23 11.90
CA ALA A 39 0.84 0.15 12.02
C ALA A 39 0.40 0.74 10.66
N VAL A 40 1.15 0.47 9.59
CA VAL A 40 0.81 0.91 8.22
C VAL A 40 -0.49 0.25 7.77
N VAL A 41 -0.61 -1.07 7.94
CA VAL A 41 -1.80 -1.85 7.59
C VAL A 41 -3.04 -1.32 8.33
N SER A 42 -2.95 -1.17 9.66
CA SER A 42 -4.04 -0.65 10.47
C SER A 42 -4.47 0.75 10.04
N THR A 43 -3.51 1.63 9.75
CA THR A 43 -3.79 2.99 9.26
C THR A 43 -4.50 2.95 7.91
N LEU A 44 -4.04 2.11 6.96
CA LEU A 44 -4.66 2.01 5.64
C LEU A 44 -6.10 1.50 5.70
N GLU A 45 -6.37 0.50 6.55
CA GLU A 45 -7.74 0.00 6.78
C GLU A 45 -8.65 1.04 7.43
N GLU A 46 -8.16 1.73 8.47
CA GLU A 46 -8.93 2.80 9.12
C GLU A 46 -9.30 3.89 8.12
N ARG A 47 -8.32 4.35 7.33
CA ARG A 47 -8.53 5.40 6.32
C ARG A 47 -9.43 4.94 5.18
N ASN A 48 -9.37 3.66 4.81
CA ASN A 48 -10.32 3.07 3.87
C ASN A 48 -11.74 3.08 4.44
N GLY A 49 -11.91 2.69 5.71
CA GLY A 49 -13.20 2.68 6.40
C GLY A 49 -13.86 4.06 6.50
N MET A 50 -13.07 5.14 6.57
CA MET A 50 -13.58 6.51 6.58
C MET A 50 -14.14 6.99 5.22
N LEU A 51 -13.82 6.30 4.12
CA LEU A 51 -14.34 6.67 2.80
C LEU A 51 -15.79 6.19 2.61
N PRO A 52 -16.60 6.89 1.79
CA PRO A 52 -17.88 6.39 1.33
C PRO A 52 -17.74 4.99 0.72
N ILE A 53 -18.69 4.10 0.99
CA ILE A 53 -18.65 2.68 0.60
C ILE A 53 -18.27 2.49 -0.88
N ARG A 54 -18.86 3.31 -1.77
CA ARG A 54 -18.62 3.25 -3.23
C ARG A 54 -17.19 3.60 -3.65
N THR A 55 -16.41 4.21 -2.78
CA THR A 55 -15.03 4.68 -3.05
C THR A 55 -13.96 3.90 -2.30
N ARG A 56 -14.34 2.95 -1.45
CA ARG A 56 -13.41 2.10 -0.71
C ARG A 56 -12.66 1.13 -1.61
N ILE A 57 -13.24 0.76 -2.74
CA ILE A 57 -12.69 -0.22 -3.67
C ILE A 57 -12.63 0.39 -5.07
N PHE A 58 -11.50 0.21 -5.73
CA PHE A 58 -11.32 0.51 -7.14
C PHE A 58 -10.77 -0.73 -7.84
N ARG A 59 -11.62 -1.38 -8.63
CA ARG A 59 -11.37 -2.73 -9.16
C ARG A 59 -11.07 -3.71 -8.03
N GLU A 60 -9.90 -4.34 -8.03
CA GLU A 60 -9.42 -5.26 -6.99
C GLU A 60 -8.68 -4.55 -5.82
N TRP A 61 -8.49 -3.23 -5.89
CA TRP A 61 -7.67 -2.48 -4.93
C TRP A 61 -8.52 -1.78 -3.87
N LYS A 62 -8.07 -1.83 -2.61
CA LYS A 62 -8.57 -0.93 -1.58
C LYS A 62 -7.96 0.46 -1.72
N VAL A 63 -8.73 1.49 -1.38
CA VAL A 63 -8.30 2.89 -1.46
C VAL A 63 -8.10 3.47 -0.07
N GLY A 64 -6.92 4.00 0.22
CA GLY A 64 -6.61 4.73 1.44
C GLY A 64 -6.24 6.18 1.15
N ILE A 65 -6.60 7.10 2.05
CA ILE A 65 -6.12 8.48 2.00
C ILE A 65 -5.16 8.70 3.17
N LEU A 66 -3.91 9.04 2.84
CA LEU A 66 -2.90 9.41 3.82
C LEU A 66 -2.67 10.92 3.79
N ASN A 67 -2.47 11.51 4.96
CA ASN A 67 -2.05 12.90 5.05
C ASN A 67 -0.65 13.03 4.46
N ARG A 68 -0.43 14.08 3.65
CA ARG A 68 0.90 14.42 3.19
C ARG A 68 1.63 15.02 4.38
N PHE A 69 2.78 14.46 4.74
CA PHE A 69 3.70 15.15 5.64
C PHE A 69 4.32 16.31 4.86
N GLU A 70 3.97 17.54 5.25
CA GLU A 70 4.72 18.71 4.80
C GLU A 70 5.96 18.83 5.67
N ARG A 71 7.14 18.55 5.09
CA ARG A 71 8.43 18.76 5.73
C ARG A 71 8.63 20.27 5.90
N GLY A 72 8.08 20.83 6.97
CA GLY A 72 8.09 22.28 7.23
C GLY A 72 7.21 22.75 8.37
N ARG A 73 6.24 21.96 8.85
CA ARG A 73 5.54 22.31 10.09
C ARG A 73 6.34 21.76 11.28
N ASN A 74 7.39 22.49 11.63
CA ASN A 74 7.90 22.47 12.99
C ASN A 74 6.71 22.81 13.89
N GLU A 75 6.22 21.83 14.65
CA GLU A 75 5.35 22.10 15.79
C GLU A 75 6.18 22.94 16.77
N LYS A 76 5.71 24.16 17.02
CA LYS A 76 6.14 24.99 18.14
C LYS A 76 5.55 24.43 19.43
#